data_AF-A0A5R9P270-F1
#
_entry.id   AF-A0A5R9P270-F1
#
_cell.length_a   1.000
_cell.length_b   1.000
_cell.length_c   1.000
_cell.angle_alpha   90.00
_cell.angle_beta   90.00
_cell.angle_gamma   90.00
#
_symmetry.space_group_name_H-M   'P 1'
#
loop_
_entity.id
_entity.type
_entity.pdbx_description
1 polymer ?
#
loop_
_entity_poly.entity_id
_entity_poly.type
_entity_poly.pdbx_seq_one_letter_code
_entity_poly.pdbx_strand_id
1 'polypeptide(L)'
;MEISWHQNPLRTTVCLTEQEKELFRLQVIVAELEENIGTAAFHLDTTERNKTYFDPEEAFQYLGYAVEADVGDREYNLYLSELESGSHMGDCTCFPASCVKCHAESILGIDTIDGLGKHSAHKIYGSFSRDDATTIHDVIERLSDYEPVRSGAWLNMPEEAFNQHVPRWKAEAQRALTWLTSYRDRHFPLAAEPANPY
;
A
#
# COMPACT_ATOMS: atom_id res chain seq x y z
N MET A 1 9.21 10.62 14.70
CA MET A 1 8.92 9.87 13.47
C MET A 1 9.31 10.77 12.33
N GLU A 2 10.10 10.27 11.41
CA GLU A 2 10.60 11.00 10.25
C GLU A 2 10.14 10.28 8.99
N ILE A 3 9.50 11.01 8.07
CA ILE A 3 9.08 10.47 6.77
C ILE A 3 10.05 10.97 5.71
N SER A 4 10.78 10.04 5.09
CA SER A 4 11.65 10.32 3.96
C SER A 4 10.90 10.11 2.66
N TRP A 5 10.32 11.19 2.15
CA TRP A 5 9.58 11.18 0.88
C TRP A 5 10.49 10.78 -0.28
N HIS A 6 10.00 9.87 -1.12
CA HIS A 6 10.73 9.36 -2.28
C HIS A 6 10.05 9.77 -3.60
N GLN A 7 10.81 9.91 -4.69
CA GLN A 7 10.24 10.30 -5.99
C GLN A 7 9.20 9.29 -6.49
N ASN A 8 9.46 8.00 -6.27
CA ASN A 8 8.44 6.97 -6.32
C ASN A 8 7.69 6.95 -4.97
N PRO A 9 6.45 7.43 -4.89
CA PRO A 9 5.68 7.53 -3.64
C PRO A 9 5.47 6.17 -2.96
N LEU A 10 5.46 5.08 -3.73
CA LEU A 10 5.31 3.72 -3.21
C LEU A 10 6.54 3.25 -2.42
N ARG A 11 7.66 3.99 -2.48
CA ARG A 11 8.91 3.71 -1.79
C ARG A 11 9.25 4.73 -0.70
N THR A 12 8.29 5.57 -0.32
CA THR A 12 8.46 6.47 0.83
C THR A 12 8.73 5.66 2.08
N THR A 13 9.74 6.07 2.86
CA THR A 13 10.13 5.37 4.08
C THR A 13 9.76 6.16 5.32
N VAL A 14 9.54 5.43 6.42
CA VAL A 14 9.17 5.98 7.72
C VAL A 14 10.20 5.47 8.73
N CYS A 15 10.98 6.37 9.29
CA CYS A 15 11.99 6.06 10.30
C CYS A 15 11.46 6.44 11.69
N LEU A 16 11.58 5.50 12.61
CA LEU A 16 11.16 5.66 14.01
C LEU A 16 12.39 5.83 14.91
N THR A 17 12.28 6.70 15.91
CA THR A 17 13.27 6.72 17.02
C THR A 17 13.13 5.47 17.88
N GLU A 18 14.13 5.13 18.70
CA GLU A 18 14.05 3.94 19.56
C GLU A 18 12.84 3.94 20.51
N GLN A 19 12.45 5.12 21.01
CA GLN A 19 11.25 5.27 21.84
C GLN A 19 9.97 5.01 21.03
N GLU A 20 9.92 5.46 19.79
CA GLU A 20 8.79 5.24 18.88
C GLU A 20 8.74 3.80 18.38
N LYS A 21 9.88 3.13 18.19
CA LYS A 21 9.95 1.70 17.88
C LYS A 21 9.35 0.86 18.98
N GLU A 22 9.67 1.16 20.25
CA GLU A 22 9.06 0.45 21.38
C GLU A 22 7.54 0.72 21.46
N LEU A 23 7.11 1.97 21.26
CA LEU A 23 5.68 2.28 21.20
C LEU A 23 4.99 1.52 20.06
N PHE A 24 5.60 1.53 18.87
CA PHE A 24 5.09 0.83 17.70
C PHE A 24 5.00 -0.68 17.93
N ARG A 25 6.02 -1.29 18.53
CA ARG A 25 6.02 -2.70 18.93
C ARG A 25 4.82 -3.03 19.82
N LEU A 26 4.54 -2.19 20.82
CA LEU A 26 3.38 -2.38 21.69
C LEU A 26 2.05 -2.23 20.93
N GLN A 27 1.96 -1.30 19.96
CA GLN A 27 0.77 -1.17 19.12
C GLN A 27 0.57 -2.38 18.21
N VAL A 28 1.64 -2.95 17.66
CA VAL A 28 1.59 -4.20 16.89
C VAL A 28 1.10 -5.35 17.75
N ILE A 29 1.64 -5.51 18.97
CA ILE A 29 1.17 -6.53 19.93
C ILE A 29 -0.34 -6.37 20.17
N VAL A 30 -0.82 -5.16 20.40
CA VAL A 30 -2.26 -4.91 20.58
C VAL A 30 -3.06 -5.33 19.35
N ALA A 31 -2.63 -4.95 18.15
CA ALA A 31 -3.32 -5.30 16.90
C ALA A 31 -3.39 -6.83 16.70
N GLU A 32 -2.29 -7.55 16.94
CA GLU A 32 -2.26 -9.01 16.84
C GLU A 32 -3.17 -9.67 17.88
N LEU A 33 -3.19 -9.17 19.12
CA LEU A 33 -4.11 -9.66 20.15
C LEU A 33 -5.58 -9.42 19.77
N GLU A 34 -5.91 -8.27 19.20
CA GLU A 34 -7.25 -7.97 18.71
C GLU A 34 -7.67 -8.91 17.57
N GLU A 35 -6.77 -9.20 16.62
CA GLU A 35 -7.01 -10.15 15.53
C GLU A 35 -7.23 -11.57 16.06
N ASN A 36 -6.39 -12.03 16.98
CA ASN A 36 -6.53 -13.35 17.60
C ASN A 36 -7.85 -13.50 18.36
N ILE A 37 -8.22 -12.49 19.15
CA ILE A 37 -9.49 -12.48 19.88
C ILE A 37 -10.68 -12.45 18.91
N GLY A 38 -10.62 -11.62 17.87
CA GLY A 38 -11.65 -11.53 16.84
C GLY A 38 -11.85 -12.85 16.10
N THR A 39 -10.75 -13.51 15.74
CA THR A 39 -10.75 -14.80 15.04
C THR A 39 -11.27 -15.92 15.95
N ALA A 40 -10.84 -15.97 17.20
CA ALA A 40 -11.39 -16.89 18.18
C ALA A 40 -12.91 -16.67 18.38
N ALA A 41 -13.36 -15.42 18.48
CA ALA A 41 -14.78 -15.09 18.60
C ALA A 41 -15.58 -15.53 17.37
N PHE A 42 -15.01 -15.37 16.16
CA PHE A 42 -15.61 -15.86 14.92
C PHE A 42 -15.81 -17.38 14.95
N HIS A 43 -14.81 -18.14 15.37
CA HIS A 43 -14.88 -19.60 15.49
C HIS A 43 -15.79 -20.09 16.64
N LEU A 44 -16.12 -19.23 17.59
CA LEU A 44 -17.08 -19.54 18.66
C LEU A 44 -18.50 -19.04 18.35
N ASP A 45 -18.70 -18.36 17.23
CA ASP A 45 -20.00 -17.83 16.83
C ASP A 45 -20.96 -18.96 16.42
N THR A 46 -22.05 -19.09 17.18
CA THR A 46 -23.08 -20.12 16.99
C THR A 46 -24.30 -19.61 16.21
N THR A 47 -24.28 -18.36 15.74
CA THR A 47 -25.37 -17.80 14.92
C THR A 47 -25.50 -18.56 13.61
N GLU A 48 -26.72 -18.64 13.07
CA GLU A 48 -27.02 -19.37 11.82
C GLU A 48 -26.18 -18.91 10.61
N ARG A 49 -25.64 -17.69 10.65
CA ARG A 49 -24.76 -17.14 9.60
C ARG A 49 -23.36 -17.77 9.61
N ASN A 50 -22.84 -18.10 10.79
CA ASN A 50 -21.44 -18.50 10.99
C ASN A 50 -21.28 -19.93 11.55
N LYS A 51 -22.38 -20.63 11.82
CA LYS A 51 -22.41 -22.01 12.33
C LYS A 51 -21.58 -23.01 11.52
N THR A 52 -21.36 -22.76 10.23
CA THR A 52 -20.49 -23.58 9.36
C THR A 52 -19.00 -23.47 9.69
N TYR A 53 -18.60 -22.42 10.42
CA TYR A 53 -17.22 -22.12 10.80
C TYR A 53 -16.97 -22.33 12.30
N PHE A 54 -17.98 -22.79 13.04
CA PHE A 54 -17.87 -23.05 14.47
C PHE A 54 -16.83 -24.14 14.74
N ASP A 55 -15.74 -23.76 15.41
CA ASP A 55 -14.61 -24.64 15.73
C ASP A 55 -13.92 -24.18 17.03
N PRO A 56 -14.31 -24.76 18.19
CA PRO A 56 -13.70 -24.41 19.46
C PRO A 56 -12.22 -24.78 19.58
N GLU A 57 -11.73 -25.77 18.84
CA GLU A 57 -10.31 -26.15 18.86
C GLU A 57 -9.48 -25.08 18.16
N GLU A 58 -9.94 -24.63 17.00
CA GLU A 58 -9.33 -23.53 16.26
C GLU A 58 -9.34 -22.23 17.11
N ALA A 59 -10.47 -21.90 17.74
CA ALA A 59 -10.55 -20.75 18.65
C ALA A 59 -9.54 -20.82 19.80
N PHE A 60 -9.33 -22.02 20.37
CA PHE A 60 -8.35 -22.22 21.44
C PHE A 60 -6.91 -22.02 20.96
N GLN A 61 -6.59 -22.39 19.71
CA GLN A 61 -5.27 -22.15 19.13
C GLN A 61 -4.94 -20.66 19.04
N TYR A 62 -5.86 -19.84 18.52
CA TYR A 62 -5.67 -18.38 18.44
C TYR A 62 -5.53 -17.73 19.83
N LEU A 63 -6.32 -18.17 20.82
CA LEU A 63 -6.17 -17.71 22.21
C LEU A 63 -4.86 -18.19 22.86
N GLY A 64 -4.37 -19.36 22.47
CA GLY A 64 -3.07 -19.89 22.90
C GLY A 64 -1.91 -19.03 22.40
N TYR A 65 -1.93 -18.64 21.13
CA TYR A 65 -0.93 -17.73 20.56
C TYR A 65 -0.93 -16.36 21.27
N ALA A 66 -2.10 -15.85 21.64
CA ALA A 66 -2.26 -14.59 22.36
C ALA A 66 -1.62 -14.54 23.76
N VAL A 67 -1.25 -15.69 24.35
CA VAL A 67 -0.56 -15.75 25.66
C VAL A 67 0.93 -16.05 25.55
N GLU A 68 1.47 -16.18 24.34
CA GLU A 68 2.90 -16.37 24.10
C GLU A 68 3.70 -15.11 24.48
N ALA A 69 4.93 -15.30 24.95
CA ALA A 69 5.76 -14.20 25.44
C ALA A 69 6.28 -13.28 24.32
N ASP A 70 6.29 -13.78 23.09
CA ASP A 70 6.79 -13.15 21.86
C ASP A 70 5.66 -12.86 20.85
N VAL A 71 4.40 -12.82 21.32
CA VAL A 71 3.25 -12.41 20.49
C VAL A 71 3.58 -11.12 19.74
N GLY A 72 3.37 -11.11 18.43
CA GLY A 72 3.59 -9.93 17.59
C GLY A 72 5.04 -9.51 17.36
N ASP A 73 6.05 -10.15 17.97
CA ASP A 73 7.46 -9.78 17.74
C ASP A 73 7.90 -10.10 16.29
N ARG A 74 7.37 -11.17 15.69
CA ARG A 74 7.61 -11.51 14.28
C ARG A 74 7.01 -10.45 13.37
N GLU A 75 5.76 -10.09 13.62
CA GLU A 75 4.98 -9.11 12.85
C GLU A 75 5.59 -7.72 13.00
N TYR A 76 6.03 -7.34 14.21
CA TYR A 76 6.73 -6.09 14.47
C TYR A 76 7.99 -5.97 13.60
N ASN A 77 8.84 -7.00 13.56
CA ASN A 77 10.07 -6.98 12.76
C ASN A 77 9.76 -6.84 11.26
N LEU A 78 8.73 -7.57 10.79
CA LEU A 78 8.26 -7.46 9.41
C LEU A 78 7.75 -6.03 9.11
N TYR A 79 6.83 -5.52 9.92
CA TYR A 79 6.24 -4.19 9.75
C TYR A 79 7.28 -3.08 9.81
N LEU A 80 8.22 -3.15 10.76
CA LEU A 80 9.31 -2.20 10.87
C LEU A 80 10.20 -2.22 9.61
N SER A 81 10.54 -3.42 9.11
CA SER A 81 11.35 -3.54 7.90
C SER A 81 10.66 -2.94 6.67
N GLU A 82 9.33 -3.08 6.56
CA GLU A 82 8.53 -2.52 5.47
C GLU A 82 8.36 -1.00 5.58
N LEU A 83 8.30 -0.46 6.81
CA LEU A 83 8.31 0.99 7.05
C LEU A 83 9.65 1.61 6.62
N GLU A 84 10.77 1.02 7.04
CA GLU A 84 12.11 1.58 6.86
C GLU A 84 12.70 1.36 5.46
N SER A 85 12.36 0.24 4.81
CA SER A 85 13.00 -0.18 3.55
C SER A 85 12.05 -0.76 2.50
N GLY A 86 10.82 -1.05 2.88
CA GLY A 86 9.83 -1.69 2.02
C GLY A 86 9.20 -0.75 1.00
N SER A 87 8.22 -1.32 0.30
CA SER A 87 7.43 -0.58 -0.69
C SER A 87 5.97 -1.00 -0.65
N HIS A 88 5.08 -0.07 -0.98
CA HIS A 88 3.66 -0.36 -1.16
C HIS A 88 3.48 -1.37 -2.29
N MET A 89 3.22 -2.62 -1.93
CA MET A 89 2.93 -3.73 -2.83
C MET A 89 1.78 -4.56 -2.25
N GLY A 90 0.82 -4.92 -3.10
CA GLY A 90 -0.36 -5.67 -2.71
C GLY A 90 -1.65 -5.01 -3.22
N ASP A 91 -2.72 -5.11 -2.46
CA ASP A 91 -4.04 -4.62 -2.84
C ASP A 91 -4.04 -3.12 -3.10
N CYS A 92 -3.18 -2.37 -2.39
CA CYS A 92 -2.97 -0.94 -2.60
C CYS A 92 -2.38 -0.62 -3.98
N THR A 93 -1.77 -1.60 -4.68
CA THR A 93 -1.23 -1.48 -6.04
C THR A 93 -1.85 -2.50 -7.01
N CYS A 94 -3.03 -3.04 -6.66
CA CYS A 94 -3.79 -4.00 -7.46
C CYS A 94 -3.07 -5.36 -7.68
N PHE A 95 -2.16 -5.75 -6.79
CA PHE A 95 -1.64 -7.11 -6.68
C PHE A 95 -2.45 -7.91 -5.65
N PRO A 96 -2.76 -9.21 -5.89
CA PRO A 96 -3.66 -9.99 -5.03
C PRO A 96 -2.96 -10.47 -3.75
N ALA A 97 -2.59 -9.53 -2.89
CA ALA A 97 -1.97 -9.76 -1.59
C ALA A 97 -2.21 -8.54 -0.69
N SER A 98 -2.39 -8.74 0.62
CA SER A 98 -2.44 -7.61 1.56
C SER A 98 -1.13 -6.82 1.55
N CYS A 99 -1.21 -5.50 1.63
CA CYS A 99 -0.02 -4.67 1.71
C CYS A 99 0.44 -4.51 3.16
N VAL A 100 1.55 -5.17 3.48
CA VAL A 100 2.17 -5.14 4.82
C VAL A 100 2.52 -3.70 5.25
N LYS A 101 3.06 -2.89 4.32
CA LYS A 101 3.39 -1.49 4.59
C LYS A 101 2.16 -0.64 4.90
N CYS A 102 1.05 -0.79 4.16
CA CYS A 102 -0.21 -0.11 4.47
C CYS A 102 -0.71 -0.46 5.88
N HIS A 103 -0.60 -1.74 6.26
CA HIS A 103 -1.02 -2.16 7.59
C HIS A 103 -0.14 -1.53 8.68
N ALA A 104 1.18 -1.57 8.51
CA ALA A 104 2.12 -0.92 9.42
C ALA A 104 1.87 0.60 9.57
N GLU A 105 1.62 1.29 8.45
CA GLU A 105 1.26 2.71 8.44
C GLU A 105 -0.07 2.97 9.17
N SER A 106 -1.07 2.10 9.00
CA SER A 106 -2.36 2.21 9.70
C SER A 106 -2.24 2.07 11.22
N ILE A 107 -1.36 1.19 11.72
CA ILE A 107 -1.07 1.03 13.15
C ILE A 107 -0.44 2.31 13.72
N LEU A 108 0.42 2.97 12.95
CA LEU A 108 1.00 4.28 13.29
C LEU A 108 0.01 5.46 13.10
N GLY A 109 -1.17 5.22 12.53
CA GLY A 109 -2.16 6.25 12.24
C GLY A 109 -1.76 7.20 11.10
N ILE A 110 -0.97 6.73 10.14
CA ILE A 110 -0.54 7.49 8.96
C ILE A 110 -0.92 6.75 7.66
N ASP A 111 -0.85 7.46 6.54
CA ASP A 111 -0.97 6.92 5.19
C ASP A 111 -0.05 7.73 4.26
N THR A 112 1.02 7.11 3.77
CA THR A 112 1.99 7.82 2.90
C THR A 112 1.51 7.96 1.46
N ILE A 113 0.42 7.30 1.09
CA ILE A 113 -0.21 7.35 -0.23
C ILE A 113 -1.68 7.77 -0.16
N ASP A 114 -2.04 8.57 0.84
CA ASP A 114 -3.42 9.01 1.09
C ASP A 114 -4.11 9.55 -0.17
N GLY A 115 -5.34 9.09 -0.39
CA GLY A 115 -6.14 9.42 -1.56
C GLY A 115 -5.72 8.71 -2.86
N LEU A 116 -4.67 7.89 -2.87
CA LEU A 116 -4.26 7.13 -4.05
C LEU A 116 -5.02 5.80 -4.17
N GLY A 117 -6.02 5.75 -5.06
CA GLY A 117 -6.76 4.51 -5.32
C GLY A 117 -5.91 3.42 -5.98
N LYS A 118 -6.19 2.14 -5.67
CA LYS A 118 -5.38 0.98 -6.10
C LYS A 118 -5.04 0.88 -7.59
N HIS A 119 -6.00 1.20 -8.46
CA HIS A 119 -5.76 1.15 -9.91
C HIS A 119 -4.86 2.29 -10.38
N SER A 120 -4.95 3.46 -9.74
CA SER A 120 -4.05 4.58 -9.98
C SER A 120 -2.64 4.25 -9.48
N ALA A 121 -2.53 3.67 -8.29
CA ALA A 121 -1.26 3.19 -7.73
C ALA A 121 -0.59 2.14 -8.64
N HIS A 122 -1.37 1.24 -9.24
CA HIS A 122 -0.87 0.27 -10.21
C HIS A 122 -0.25 0.95 -11.46
N LYS A 123 -0.85 2.05 -11.95
CA LYS A 123 -0.28 2.83 -13.07
C LYS A 123 1.07 3.46 -12.68
N ILE A 124 1.16 3.99 -11.46
CA ILE A 124 2.40 4.55 -10.93
C ILE A 124 3.47 3.46 -10.78
N TYR A 125 3.11 2.34 -10.14
CA TYR A 125 4.00 1.19 -9.96
C TYR A 125 4.59 0.70 -11.29
N GLY A 126 3.77 0.54 -12.32
CA GLY A 126 4.22 0.09 -13.64
C GLY A 126 5.03 1.11 -14.43
N SER A 127 5.07 2.37 -14.00
CA SER A 127 5.75 3.45 -14.73
C SER A 127 7.14 3.77 -14.20
N PHE A 128 7.43 3.45 -12.93
CA PHE A 128 8.77 3.57 -12.36
C PHE A 128 9.65 2.37 -12.73
N SER A 129 10.93 2.61 -12.97
CA SER A 129 11.92 1.54 -13.13
C SER A 129 12.34 0.97 -11.78
N ARG A 130 12.87 -0.26 -11.78
CA ARG A 130 13.33 -0.94 -10.55
C ARG A 130 14.64 -0.38 -10.00
N ASP A 131 15.40 0.34 -10.82
CA ASP A 131 16.76 0.84 -10.55
C ASP A 131 16.79 2.33 -10.17
N ASP A 132 15.63 2.95 -9.89
CA ASP A 132 15.49 4.38 -9.58
C ASP A 132 16.00 5.34 -10.67
N ALA A 133 16.27 4.85 -11.88
CA ALA A 133 16.66 5.71 -13.00
C ALA A 133 15.50 6.59 -13.51
N THR A 134 14.25 6.16 -13.32
CA THR A 134 13.07 6.92 -13.73
C THR A 134 12.66 7.91 -12.64
N THR A 135 12.63 9.20 -12.99
CA THR A 135 12.23 10.27 -12.08
C THR A 135 10.71 10.45 -12.04
N ILE A 136 10.22 11.17 -11.02
CA ILE A 136 8.79 11.53 -10.94
C ILE A 136 8.32 12.36 -12.15
N HIS A 137 9.20 13.16 -12.75
CA HIS A 137 8.89 13.97 -13.94
C HIS A 137 8.66 13.08 -15.16
N ASP A 138 9.52 12.08 -15.37
CA ASP A 138 9.38 11.12 -16.47
C ASP A 138 8.07 10.34 -16.35
N VAL A 139 7.68 9.97 -15.12
CA VAL A 139 6.42 9.26 -14.89
C VAL A 139 5.22 10.17 -15.15
N ILE A 140 5.26 11.43 -14.72
CA ILE A 140 4.21 12.42 -15.00
C ILE A 140 4.03 12.60 -16.51
N GLU A 141 5.12 12.75 -17.27
CA GLU A 141 5.09 12.86 -18.73
C GLU A 141 4.50 11.60 -19.40
N ARG A 142 4.93 10.41 -18.97
CA ARG A 142 4.36 9.14 -19.48
C ARG A 142 2.87 9.01 -19.19
N LEU A 143 2.41 9.48 -18.03
CA LEU A 143 1.00 9.40 -17.64
C LEU A 143 0.14 10.45 -18.35
N SER A 144 0.68 11.62 -18.75
CA SER A 144 -0.07 12.61 -19.54
C SER A 144 -0.40 12.11 -20.94
N ASP A 145 0.50 11.32 -21.52
CA ASP A 145 0.35 10.77 -22.88
C ASP A 145 -0.03 9.29 -22.85
N TYR A 146 -0.72 8.85 -21.79
CA TYR A 146 -1.05 7.44 -21.58
C TYR A 146 -2.02 6.90 -22.64
N GLU A 147 -1.51 6.05 -23.53
CA GLU A 147 -2.29 5.31 -24.51
C GLU A 147 -2.20 3.79 -24.25
N PRO A 148 -3.31 3.11 -23.89
CA PRO A 148 -3.32 1.67 -23.72
C PRO A 148 -2.98 0.94 -25.01
N VAL A 149 -1.95 0.10 -24.96
CA VAL A 149 -1.55 -0.76 -26.09
C VAL A 149 -2.11 -2.17 -25.87
N ARG A 150 -2.80 -2.70 -26.87
CA ARG A 150 -3.28 -4.08 -26.87
C ARG A 150 -2.11 -5.06 -26.93
N SER A 151 -1.88 -5.82 -25.85
CA SER A 151 -0.75 -6.73 -25.72
C SER A 151 -1.06 -7.93 -24.81
N GLY A 152 -0.19 -8.94 -24.81
CA GLY A 152 -0.31 -10.13 -23.95
C GLY A 152 -1.62 -10.89 -24.18
N ALA A 153 -2.32 -11.22 -23.10
CA ALA A 153 -3.59 -11.96 -23.15
C ALA A 153 -4.67 -11.26 -24.00
N TRP A 154 -4.63 -9.92 -24.11
CA TRP A 154 -5.59 -9.16 -24.93
C TRP A 154 -5.47 -9.42 -26.43
N LEU A 155 -4.34 -9.96 -26.90
CA LEU A 155 -4.19 -10.40 -28.29
C LEU A 155 -5.09 -11.61 -28.61
N ASN A 156 -5.43 -12.41 -27.59
CA ASN A 156 -6.28 -13.59 -27.73
C ASN A 156 -7.78 -13.29 -27.53
N MET A 157 -8.13 -12.04 -27.19
CA MET A 157 -9.52 -11.59 -27.00
C MET A 157 -9.96 -10.71 -28.18
N PRO A 158 -11.27 -10.60 -28.48
CA PRO A 158 -11.78 -9.64 -29.46
C PRO A 158 -11.32 -8.22 -29.16
N GLU A 159 -11.06 -7.42 -30.19
CA GLU A 159 -10.59 -6.05 -30.04
C GLU A 159 -11.62 -5.17 -29.31
N GLU A 160 -12.90 -5.45 -29.53
CA GLU A 160 -14.02 -4.77 -28.89
C GLU A 160 -13.97 -4.94 -27.37
N ALA A 161 -13.56 -6.12 -26.88
CA ALA A 161 -13.42 -6.36 -25.45
C ALA A 161 -12.30 -5.50 -24.84
N PHE A 162 -11.18 -5.33 -25.55
CA PHE A 162 -10.11 -4.42 -25.14
C PHE A 162 -10.61 -2.97 -25.12
N ASN A 163 -11.26 -2.54 -26.21
CA ASN A 163 -11.74 -1.16 -26.39
C ASN A 163 -12.78 -0.74 -25.34
N GLN A 164 -13.57 -1.68 -24.80
CA GLN A 164 -14.51 -1.41 -23.70
C GLN A 164 -13.81 -0.95 -22.41
N HIS A 165 -12.56 -1.37 -22.17
CA HIS A 165 -11.82 -1.01 -20.97
C HIS A 165 -10.95 0.24 -21.13
N VAL A 166 -10.63 0.63 -22.37
CA VAL A 166 -9.78 1.79 -22.68
C VAL A 166 -10.25 3.08 -21.98
N PRO A 167 -11.55 3.47 -22.02
CA PRO A 167 -12.00 4.68 -21.33
C PRO A 167 -11.72 4.66 -19.82
N ARG A 168 -11.96 3.52 -19.16
CA ARG A 168 -11.70 3.36 -17.73
C ARG A 168 -10.20 3.49 -17.43
N TRP A 169 -9.34 2.81 -18.20
CA TRP A 169 -7.90 2.85 -17.97
C TRP A 169 -7.30 4.25 -18.19
N LYS A 170 -7.80 4.99 -19.18
CA LYS A 170 -7.41 6.40 -19.37
C LYS A 170 -7.85 7.27 -18.19
N ALA A 171 -9.06 7.06 -17.67
CA ALA A 171 -9.51 7.77 -16.47
C ALA A 171 -8.69 7.42 -15.22
N GLU A 172 -8.25 6.17 -15.06
CA GLU A 172 -7.33 5.74 -14.00
C GLU A 172 -5.96 6.42 -14.12
N ALA A 173 -5.39 6.47 -15.33
CA ALA A 173 -4.13 7.16 -15.59
C ALA A 173 -4.23 8.67 -15.30
N GLN A 174 -5.34 9.32 -15.68
CA GLN A 174 -5.58 10.73 -15.36
C GLN A 174 -5.66 10.99 -13.85
N ARG A 175 -6.28 10.08 -13.08
CA ARG A 175 -6.29 10.16 -11.61
C ARG A 175 -4.89 9.98 -11.03
N ALA A 176 -4.13 9.01 -11.51
CA ALA A 176 -2.73 8.81 -11.12
C ALA A 176 -1.89 10.05 -11.41
N LEU A 177 -2.01 10.63 -12.60
CA LEU A 177 -1.33 11.86 -13.02
C LEU A 177 -1.65 13.03 -12.08
N THR A 178 -2.93 13.25 -11.79
CA THR A 178 -3.39 14.36 -10.92
C THR A 178 -2.84 14.21 -9.50
N TRP A 179 -2.90 13.00 -8.95
CA TRP A 179 -2.37 12.71 -7.63
C TRP A 179 -0.84 12.86 -7.59
N LEU A 180 -0.12 12.28 -8.56
CA LEU A 180 1.35 12.30 -8.59
C LEU A 180 1.91 13.71 -8.82
N THR A 181 1.22 14.53 -9.61
CA THR A 181 1.54 15.95 -9.78
C THR A 181 1.41 16.70 -8.45
N SER A 182 0.31 16.47 -7.72
CA SER A 182 0.10 17.09 -6.40
C SER A 182 1.14 16.62 -5.37
N TYR A 183 1.51 15.33 -5.41
CA TYR A 183 2.56 14.75 -4.58
C TYR A 183 3.93 15.37 -4.89
N ARG A 184 4.29 15.48 -6.18
CA ARG A 184 5.51 16.17 -6.63
C ARG A 184 5.53 17.60 -6.11
N ASP A 185 4.47 18.37 -6.32
CA ASP A 185 4.46 19.79 -5.96
C ASP A 185 4.60 20.01 -4.44
N ARG A 186 4.11 19.06 -3.64
CA ARG A 186 4.21 19.09 -2.18
C ARG A 186 5.60 18.71 -1.67
N HIS A 187 6.23 17.69 -2.26
CA HIS A 187 7.44 17.06 -1.67
C HIS A 187 8.72 17.30 -2.49
N PHE A 188 8.57 17.60 -3.77
CA PHE A 188 9.64 17.80 -4.76
C PHE A 188 9.33 19.02 -5.66
N PRO A 189 9.09 20.21 -5.08
CA PRO A 189 8.73 21.37 -5.88
C PRO A 189 9.84 21.70 -6.87
N LEU A 190 9.45 22.01 -8.10
CA LEU A 190 10.37 22.58 -9.08
C LEU A 190 10.96 23.85 -8.47
N ALA A 191 12.28 24.01 -8.53
CA ALA A 191 12.91 25.26 -8.13
C ALA A 191 12.20 26.41 -8.85
N ALA A 192 11.71 27.40 -8.11
CA ALA A 192 11.12 28.58 -8.71
C ALA A 192 12.15 29.14 -9.70
N GLU A 193 11.74 29.36 -10.96
CA GLU A 193 12.59 30.09 -11.89
C GLU A 193 13.03 31.38 -11.20
N PRO A 194 14.33 31.71 -11.19
CA PRO A 194 14.78 32.96 -10.60
C PRO A 194 13.99 34.08 -11.25
N ALA A 195 13.26 34.84 -10.42
CA ALA A 195 12.45 35.97 -10.88
C ALA A 195 13.33 36.82 -11.79
N ASN A 196 12.96 36.89 -13.07
CA ASN A 196 13.73 37.55 -14.10
C ASN A 196 13.99 39.00 -13.65
N PRO A 197 15.23 39.41 -13.35
CA PRO A 197 15.52 40.70 -12.74
C PRO A 197 15.61 41.83 -13.79
N TYR A 198 14.74 41.79 -14.82
CA TYR A 198 14.70 42.80 -15.89
C TYR A 198 13.35 43.49 -15.95
#